data_AF-A0A1Z4JNC4-F1
#
_entry.id   AF-A0A1Z4JNC4-F1
#
_cell.length_a   1.000
_cell.length_b   1.000
_cell.length_c   1.000
_cell.angle_alpha   90.00
_cell.angle_beta   90.00
_cell.angle_gamma   90.00
#
_symmetry.space_group_name_H-M   'P 1'
#
loop_
_entity.id
_entity.type
_entity.pdbx_description
1 polymer ?
#
loop_
_entity_poly.entity_id
_entity_poly.type
_entity_poly.pdbx_seq_one_letter_code
_entity_poly.pdbx_strand_id
1 'polypeptide(L)'
;MYAFGTAPWVMALAVATAIKLMQLTKTLHPPGGAVALVGVMSEASWDFLLTPVLTGSIVILLCTIAFNNLVPGRPYPKHWL
;
A
#
# COMPACT_ATOMS: atom_id res chain seq x y z
N MET A 1 -8.30 15.53 -0.17
CA MET A 1 -8.47 16.37 -1.38
C MET A 1 -8.75 17.83 -1.12
N TYR A 2 -8.98 18.28 0.11
CA TYR A 2 -9.63 19.58 0.34
C TYR A 2 -8.76 20.84 0.11
N ALA A 3 -7.46 20.74 -0.20
CA ALA A 3 -6.58 21.92 -0.25
C ALA A 3 -5.89 22.21 -1.60
N PHE A 4 -5.56 21.21 -2.44
CA PHE A 4 -4.70 21.42 -3.62
C PHE A 4 -5.18 20.76 -4.93
N GLY A 5 -6.33 20.08 -4.93
CA GLY A 5 -6.89 19.43 -6.13
C GLY A 5 -6.09 18.23 -6.64
N THR A 6 -6.23 17.92 -7.94
CA THR A 6 -5.66 16.74 -8.62
C THR A 6 -4.50 17.09 -9.56
N ALA A 7 -3.88 18.25 -9.39
CA ALA A 7 -2.81 18.70 -10.27
C ALA A 7 -1.62 17.71 -10.29
N PRO A 8 -0.88 17.57 -11.41
CA PRO A 8 0.20 16.61 -11.56
C PRO A 8 1.29 16.70 -10.48
N TRP A 9 1.60 17.92 -10.02
CA TRP A 9 2.59 18.15 -8.97
C TRP A 9 2.11 17.66 -7.60
N VAL A 10 0.80 17.72 -7.31
CA VAL A 10 0.21 17.16 -6.07
C VAL A 10 0.30 15.64 -6.08
N MET A 11 -0.01 15.02 -7.22
CA MET A 11 0.13 13.58 -7.42
C MET A 11 1.59 13.12 -7.24
N ALA A 12 2.54 13.84 -7.85
CA ALA A 12 3.96 13.55 -7.69
C ALA A 12 4.42 13.66 -6.23
N LEU A 13 3.97 14.70 -5.50
CA LEU A 13 4.27 14.86 -4.07
C LEU A 13 3.63 13.75 -3.22
N ALA A 14 2.40 13.34 -3.52
CA ALA A 14 1.73 12.25 -2.81
C ALA A 14 2.49 10.92 -2.95
N VAL A 15 2.94 10.60 -4.17
CA VAL A 15 3.75 9.39 -4.41
C VAL A 15 5.12 9.50 -3.73
N ALA A 16 5.81 10.64 -3.88
CA ALA A 16 7.13 10.84 -3.29
C ALA A 16 7.11 10.76 -1.76
N THR A 17 6.11 11.37 -1.12
CA THR A 17 5.94 11.31 0.34
C THR A 17 5.59 9.90 0.80
N ALA A 18 4.70 9.19 0.11
CA ALA A 18 4.38 7.79 0.41
C ALA A 18 5.62 6.90 0.34
N ILE A 19 6.43 7.02 -0.72
CA ILE A 19 7.67 6.25 -0.88
C ILE A 19 8.69 6.61 0.20
N LYS A 20 8.88 7.90 0.49
CA LYS A 20 9.81 8.35 1.54
C LYS A 20 9.43 7.80 2.91
N LEU A 21 8.14 7.80 3.25
CA LEU A 21 7.64 7.22 4.49
C LEU A 21 7.89 5.71 4.54
N MET A 22 7.59 4.99 3.45
CA MET A 22 7.87 3.56 3.36
C MET A 22 9.37 3.23 3.48
N GLN A 23 10.25 4.06 2.94
CA GLN A 23 11.70 3.93 3.14
C GLN A 23 12.08 4.14 4.61
N LEU A 24 11.49 5.14 5.26
CA LEU A 24 11.74 5.44 6.67
C LEU A 24 11.28 4.30 7.60
N THR A 25 10.11 3.73 7.32
CA THR A 25 9.54 2.60 8.09
C THR A 25 10.11 1.25 7.67
N LYS A 26 11.02 1.19 6.68
CA LYS A 26 11.54 -0.05 6.09
C LYS A 26 10.45 -0.97 5.52
N THR A 27 9.31 -0.41 5.12
CA THR A 27 8.19 -1.13 4.51
C THR A 27 8.04 -0.74 3.04
N LEU A 28 9.15 -0.75 2.29
CA LEU A 28 9.15 -0.35 0.88
C LEU A 28 8.25 -1.29 0.07
N HIS A 29 7.07 -0.78 -0.29
CA HIS A 29 6.10 -1.50 -1.11
C HIS A 29 5.70 -0.58 -2.27
N PRO A 30 6.40 -0.65 -3.43
CA PRO A 30 6.13 0.21 -4.58
C PRO A 30 4.65 0.28 -5.01
N PRO A 31 3.84 -0.80 -4.91
CA PRO A 31 2.40 -0.71 -5.19
C PRO A 31 1.65 0.27 -4.27
N GLY A 32 2.12 0.50 -3.04
CA GLY A 32 1.56 1.50 -2.14
C GLY A 32 1.68 2.94 -2.65
N GLY A 33 2.70 3.23 -3.45
CA GLY A 33 2.84 4.51 -4.15
C GLY A 33 1.78 4.69 -5.22
N ALA A 34 1.46 3.63 -5.98
CA ALA A 34 0.38 3.65 -6.96
C ALA A 34 -0.99 3.85 -6.30
N VAL A 35 -1.22 3.28 -5.12
CA VAL A 35 -2.45 3.52 -4.33
C VAL A 35 -2.56 5.00 -3.92
N ALA A 36 -1.46 5.63 -3.49
CA ALA A 36 -1.45 7.07 -3.17
C ALA A 36 -1.75 7.94 -4.40
N LEU A 37 -1.22 7.57 -5.57
CA LEU A 37 -1.52 8.23 -6.85
C LEU A 37 -3.00 8.13 -7.20
N VAL A 38 -3.56 6.92 -7.19
CA VAL A 38 -4.97 6.65 -7.50
C VAL A 38 -5.89 7.36 -6.52
N GLY A 39 -5.53 7.37 -5.23
CA GLY A 39 -6.26 8.10 -4.21
C GLY A 39 -6.43 9.56 -4.59
N VAL A 40 -5.32 10.26 -4.87
CA VAL A 40 -5.35 11.69 -5.28
C VAL A 40 -6.09 11.88 -6.59
N MET A 41 -5.80 11.07 -7.61
CA MET A 41 -6.38 11.18 -8.95
C MET A 41 -7.90 11.00 -8.96
N SER A 42 -8.43 10.12 -8.10
CA SER A 42 -9.86 9.79 -8.04
C SER A 42 -10.64 10.64 -7.04
N GLU A 43 -10.01 11.65 -6.46
CA GLU A 43 -10.57 12.45 -5.38
C GLU A 43 -11.16 11.63 -4.22
N ALA A 44 -10.48 10.51 -3.90
CA ALA A 44 -10.98 9.50 -3.00
C ALA A 44 -11.23 10.03 -1.57
N SER A 45 -12.44 9.76 -1.06
CA SER A 45 -12.82 10.08 0.33
C SER A 45 -12.02 9.25 1.34
N TRP A 46 -12.07 9.64 2.63
CA TRP A 46 -11.39 8.90 3.70
C TRP A 46 -11.75 7.41 3.77
N ASP A 47 -12.95 7.05 3.35
CA ASP A 47 -13.41 5.65 3.25
C ASP A 47 -12.56 4.79 2.31
N PHE A 48 -11.88 5.39 1.33
CA PHE A 48 -10.98 4.68 0.41
C PHE A 48 -9.85 3.94 1.15
N LEU A 49 -9.39 4.49 2.27
CA LEU A 49 -8.35 3.87 3.10
C LEU A 49 -8.87 2.58 3.76
N LEU A 50 -10.13 2.56 4.18
CA LEU A 50 -10.76 1.39 4.78
C LEU A 50 -11.12 0.36 3.69
N THR A 51 -11.74 0.83 2.63
CA THR A 51 -12.21 0.03 1.50
C THR A 51 -11.90 0.78 0.19
N PRO A 52 -11.01 0.26 -0.68
CA PRO A 52 -10.51 -1.12 -0.72
C PRO A 52 -9.13 -1.32 -0.06
N VAL A 53 -8.43 -0.28 0.38
CA VAL A 53 -6.98 -0.39 0.66
C VAL A 53 -6.68 -1.33 1.84
N LEU A 54 -7.25 -1.06 3.01
CA LEU A 54 -7.04 -1.90 4.20
C LEU A 54 -7.64 -3.30 4.00
N THR A 55 -8.87 -3.37 3.50
CA THR A 55 -9.57 -4.64 3.27
C THR A 55 -8.79 -5.53 2.28
N GLY A 56 -8.34 -4.98 1.16
CA GLY A 56 -7.54 -5.70 0.17
C GLY A 56 -6.19 -6.17 0.73
N SER A 57 -5.55 -5.34 1.56
CA SER A 57 -4.30 -5.70 2.24
C SER A 57 -4.49 -6.88 3.20
N ILE A 58 -5.57 -6.88 3.97
CA ILE A 58 -5.94 -7.99 4.87
C ILE A 58 -6.22 -9.27 4.08
N VAL A 59 -6.97 -9.18 2.99
CA VAL A 59 -7.28 -10.34 2.14
C VAL A 59 -5.99 -10.97 1.59
N ILE A 60 -5.07 -10.17 1.05
CA ILE A 60 -3.80 -10.68 0.52
C ILE A 60 -2.93 -11.28 1.63
N LEU A 61 -2.92 -10.66 2.82
CA LEU A 61 -2.20 -11.19 3.98
C LEU A 61 -2.76 -12.56 4.40
N LEU A 62 -4.07 -12.69 4.52
CA LEU A 62 -4.74 -13.96 4.86
C LEU A 62 -4.46 -15.03 3.80
N CYS A 63 -4.56 -14.70 2.52
CA CYS A 63 -4.21 -15.60 1.42
C CYS A 63 -2.75 -16.05 1.50
N THR A 64 -1.83 -15.12 1.79
CA THR A 64 -0.39 -15.43 1.95
C THR A 64 -0.16 -16.38 3.12
N ILE A 65 -0.79 -16.13 4.28
CA ILE A 65 -0.67 -16.99 5.47
C ILE A 65 -1.23 -18.38 5.17
N ALA A 66 -2.44 -18.45 4.60
CA ALA A 66 -3.09 -19.72 4.27
C ALA A 66 -2.24 -20.55 3.28
N PHE A 67 -1.78 -19.92 2.20
CA PHE A 67 -0.92 -20.58 1.21
C PHE A 67 0.38 -21.07 1.84
N ASN A 68 1.04 -20.24 2.64
CA ASN A 68 2.30 -20.60 3.29
C ASN A 68 2.15 -21.73 4.32
N ASN A 69 1.00 -21.83 5.00
CA ASN A 69 0.76 -22.87 5.99
C ASN A 69 0.30 -24.21 5.37
N LEU A 70 -0.23 -24.18 4.13
CA LEU A 70 -0.75 -25.37 3.43
C LEU A 70 0.29 -26.07 2.55
N VAL A 71 1.37 -25.40 2.14
CA VAL A 71 2.39 -25.97 1.25
C VAL A 71 3.54 -26.59 2.07
N PRO A 72 3.68 -27.93 2.10
CA PRO A 72 4.78 -28.59 2.81
C PRO A 72 6.11 -28.28 2.13
N GLY A 73 7.14 -27.94 2.91
CA GLY A 73 8.51 -27.77 2.41
C GLY A 73 8.92 -26.36 1.99
N ARG A 74 8.06 -25.35 2.17
CA ARG A 74 8.47 -23.93 2.10
C ARG A 74 8.44 -23.31 3.50
N PRO A 75 9.55 -23.38 4.27
CA PRO A 75 9.64 -22.60 5.49
C PRO A 75 9.55 -21.11 5.10
N TYR A 76 8.51 -20.42 5.59
CA TYR A 76 8.44 -18.96 5.52
C TYR A 76 9.75 -18.41 6.08
N PRO A 77 10.46 -17.53 5.36
CA PRO A 77 11.70 -16.96 5.85
C PRO A 77 11.43 -16.30 7.21
N LYS A 78 12.08 -16.82 8.27
CA LYS A 78 11.88 -16.40 9.65
C LYS A 78 12.54 -15.05 9.97
N HIS A 79 13.35 -14.51 9.06
CA HIS A 79 13.91 -13.17 9.15
C HIS A 79 14.15 -12.58 7.75
N TRP A 80 14.14 -11.25 7.66
CA TRP A 80 14.62 -10.46 6.52
C TRP A 80 16.00 -9.88 6.85
N LEU A 81 17.01 -10.72 7.05
CA LEU A 81 18.39 -10.32 7.37
C LEU A 81 19.43 -11.42 7.06
#